data_AF-A0A8S2PC04-F1
#
_entry.id   AF-A0A8S2PC04-F1
#
_cell.length_a   1.000
_cell.length_b   1.000
_cell.length_c   1.000
_cell.angle_alpha   90.00
_cell.angle_beta   90.00
_cell.angle_gamma   90.00
#
_symmetry.space_group_name_H-M   'P 1'
#
loop_
_entity.id
_entity.type
_entity.pdbx_description
1 polymer ?
#
loop_
_entity_poly.entity_id
_entity_poly.type
_entity_poly.pdbx_seq_one_letter_code
_entity_poly.pdbx_strand_id
1 'polypeptide(L)'
;MIIEAAPDYTVDIPLIWQYIGEIIGAFIGARASNMTLLKPIFECVPDDKAKLFFQVIIRYATKFSSQSCIQSFWQSSDFSLNDLIKANLIDSTFSNEFDWLFDTPEIEQSTSQTKESHSPHPDMQLVKLFKSVNDQGTIVTDSEIITYIREHMGPSEKFYIRNIVLSYLEACLINRDPQKKIQEDIAKKRMTVLNAIIEHKLEAEIQAVYAIQNFVNKLEHPPKMAQLLFDMFYDEECVSESAFFEWRQNPDQSETEGHVVVEISTIDFFTWLQHTESELGAGEEEWEN
;
A
#
# COMPACT_ATOMS: atom_id res chain seq x y z
N MET A 1 31.93 -0.13 12.71
CA MET A 1 30.44 -0.04 12.76
C MET A 1 29.95 -0.47 14.14
N ILE A 2 28.80 0.00 14.67
CA ILE A 2 28.34 -0.39 16.04
C ILE A 2 28.26 -1.91 16.24
N ILE A 3 28.06 -2.66 15.16
CA ILE A 3 27.97 -4.13 15.13
C ILE A 3 29.33 -4.79 15.43
N GLU A 4 30.45 -4.22 15.00
CA GLU A 4 31.79 -4.76 15.26
C GLU A 4 32.15 -4.72 16.76
N ALA A 5 31.60 -3.74 17.49
CA ALA A 5 31.79 -3.59 18.92
C ALA A 5 30.75 -4.34 19.76
N ALA A 6 29.70 -4.91 19.14
CA ALA A 6 28.63 -5.63 19.84
C ALA A 6 29.10 -6.82 20.70
N PRO A 7 30.16 -7.57 20.34
CA PRO A 7 30.70 -8.62 21.22
C PRO A 7 31.14 -8.08 22.59
N ASP A 8 31.81 -6.93 22.62
CA ASP A 8 32.33 -6.33 23.86
C ASP A 8 31.20 -5.88 24.79
N TYR A 9 30.08 -5.40 24.22
CA TYR A 9 28.91 -4.97 24.98
C TYR A 9 28.05 -6.13 25.50
N THR A 10 28.29 -7.37 25.08
CA THR A 10 27.45 -8.51 25.47
C THR A 10 27.53 -8.79 26.99
N VAL A 11 28.64 -8.41 27.63
CA VAL A 11 28.83 -8.52 29.08
C VAL A 11 27.86 -7.62 29.85
N ASP A 12 27.72 -6.37 29.40
CA ASP A 12 26.89 -5.36 30.07
C ASP A 12 25.43 -5.38 29.57
N ILE A 13 25.22 -5.80 28.33
CA ILE A 13 23.92 -5.83 27.65
C ILE A 13 23.71 -7.23 27.04
N PRO A 14 23.18 -8.19 27.82
CA PRO A 14 23.02 -9.59 27.36
C PRO A 14 22.14 -9.74 26.11
N LEU A 15 21.22 -8.80 25.87
CA LEU A 15 20.27 -8.80 24.74
C LEU A 15 20.71 -7.91 23.57
N ILE A 16 21.97 -7.48 23.53
CA ILE A 16 22.46 -6.53 22.51
C ILE A 16 22.19 -6.99 21.07
N TRP A 17 22.36 -8.28 20.78
CA TRP A 17 22.09 -8.86 19.46
C TRP A 17 20.61 -8.83 19.10
N GLN A 18 19.72 -9.02 20.08
CA GLN A 18 18.29 -8.90 19.84
C GLN A 18 17.93 -7.43 19.55
N TYR A 19 18.40 -6.48 20.35
CA TYR A 19 18.08 -5.06 20.13
C TYR A 19 18.60 -4.54 18.81
N ILE A 20 19.84 -4.87 18.43
CA ILE A 20 20.39 -4.51 17.12
C ILE A 20 19.57 -5.18 16.01
N GLY A 21 19.19 -6.45 16.18
CA GLY A 21 18.36 -7.17 15.22
C GLY A 21 16.97 -6.53 15.03
N GLU A 22 16.35 -6.03 16.09
CA GLU A 22 15.06 -5.33 16.03
C GLU A 22 15.18 -3.99 15.30
N ILE A 23 16.27 -3.23 15.53
CA ILE A 23 16.55 -1.98 14.81
C ILE A 23 16.73 -2.24 13.31
N ILE A 24 17.53 -3.25 12.96
CA ILE A 24 17.75 -3.63 11.56
C ILE A 24 16.46 -4.18 10.96
N GLY A 25 15.70 -4.99 11.70
CA GLY A 25 14.41 -5.50 11.28
C GLY A 25 13.41 -4.39 10.97
N ALA A 26 13.34 -3.35 11.81
CA ALA A 26 12.52 -2.16 11.53
C ALA A 26 12.97 -1.43 10.26
N PHE A 27 14.28 -1.35 10.02
CA PHE A 27 14.82 -0.77 8.79
C PHE A 27 14.48 -1.61 7.56
N ILE A 28 14.64 -2.94 7.62
CA ILE A 28 14.30 -3.88 6.56
C ILE A 28 12.79 -3.91 6.29
N GLY A 29 11.95 -3.78 7.31
CA GLY A 29 10.51 -3.71 7.17
C GLY A 29 9.99 -2.36 6.64
N ALA A 30 10.84 -1.34 6.48
CA ALA A 30 10.43 -0.04 5.97
C ALA A 30 10.24 -0.05 4.43
N ARG A 31 9.28 0.75 3.93
CA ARG A 31 8.85 0.80 2.51
C ARG A 31 9.92 1.13 1.46
N ALA A 32 11.12 1.55 1.86
CA ALA A 32 12.23 1.89 0.97
C ALA A 32 13.52 1.14 1.32
N SER A 33 13.40 0.01 2.01
CA SER A 33 14.53 -0.78 2.45
C SER A 33 15.16 -1.57 1.30
N ASN A 34 16.43 -1.93 1.49
CA ASN A 34 17.16 -2.80 0.59
C ASN A 34 17.93 -3.80 1.45
N MET A 35 17.74 -5.10 1.17
CA MET A 35 18.36 -6.17 1.94
C MET A 35 19.89 -6.29 1.69
N THR A 36 20.44 -5.61 0.68
CA THR A 36 21.89 -5.60 0.38
C THR A 36 22.76 -5.16 1.56
N LEU A 37 22.23 -4.39 2.51
CA LEU A 37 22.97 -4.01 3.73
C LEU A 37 23.22 -5.18 4.68
N LEU A 38 22.44 -6.27 4.58
CA LEU A 38 22.61 -7.43 5.46
C LEU A 38 23.96 -8.11 5.25
N LYS A 39 24.49 -8.15 4.02
CA LYS A 39 25.76 -8.84 3.74
C LYS A 39 26.95 -8.27 4.54
N PRO A 40 27.28 -6.96 4.44
CA PRO A 40 28.37 -6.39 5.24
C PRO A 40 28.06 -6.37 6.75
N ILE A 41 26.77 -6.39 7.14
CA ILE A 41 26.38 -6.53 8.55
C ILE A 41 26.74 -7.91 9.07
N PHE A 42 26.37 -8.98 8.36
CA PHE A 42 26.59 -10.36 8.77
C PHE A 42 28.07 -10.76 8.76
N GLU A 43 28.90 -10.10 7.95
CA GLU A 43 30.38 -10.22 8.03
C GLU A 43 30.94 -9.83 9.40
N CYS A 44 30.22 -8.97 10.16
CA CYS A 44 30.61 -8.52 11.49
C CYS A 44 29.96 -9.34 12.63
N VAL A 45 29.08 -10.30 12.31
CA VAL A 45 28.31 -11.06 13.31
C VAL A 45 29.04 -12.36 13.64
N PRO A 46 29.27 -12.68 14.93
CA PRO A 46 29.82 -13.99 15.31
C PRO A 46 28.95 -15.14 14.83
N ASP A 47 29.58 -16.24 14.41
CA ASP A 47 28.89 -17.43 13.89
C ASP A 47 27.79 -17.94 14.82
N ASP A 48 28.05 -17.98 16.13
CA ASP A 48 27.09 -18.46 17.13
C ASP A 48 25.88 -17.54 17.33
N LYS A 49 25.94 -16.30 16.79
CA LYS A 49 24.87 -15.29 16.85
C LYS A 49 24.13 -15.13 15.54
N ALA A 50 24.74 -15.47 14.41
CA ALA A 50 24.18 -15.24 13.07
C ALA A 50 22.75 -15.79 12.91
N LYS A 51 22.50 -17.01 13.39
CA LYS A 51 21.18 -17.66 13.33
C LYS A 51 20.10 -16.86 14.08
N LEU A 52 20.35 -16.57 15.36
CA LEU A 52 19.43 -15.80 16.20
C LEU A 52 19.21 -14.39 15.64
N PHE A 53 20.29 -13.77 15.17
CA PHE A 53 20.25 -12.42 14.65
C PHE A 53 19.37 -12.32 13.40
N PHE A 54 19.51 -13.26 12.47
CA PHE A 54 18.65 -13.37 11.29
C PHE A 54 17.18 -13.56 11.66
N GLN A 55 16.89 -14.48 12.59
CA GLN A 55 15.53 -14.72 13.08
C GLN A 55 14.89 -13.44 13.63
N VAL A 56 15.64 -12.69 14.45
CA VAL A 56 15.14 -11.44 15.03
C VAL A 56 14.88 -10.41 13.93
N ILE A 57 15.79 -10.24 12.96
CA ILE A 57 15.63 -9.29 11.85
C ILE A 57 14.35 -9.60 11.05
N ILE A 58 14.20 -10.84 10.57
CA ILE A 58 13.06 -11.21 9.71
C ILE A 58 11.74 -11.14 10.49
N ARG A 59 11.70 -11.68 11.71
CA ARG A 59 10.48 -11.66 12.55
C ARG A 59 10.08 -10.25 12.97
N TYR A 60 11.02 -9.33 13.10
CA TYR A 60 10.70 -7.95 13.44
C TYR A 60 10.33 -7.15 12.19
N ALA A 61 10.94 -7.43 11.04
CA ALA A 61 10.56 -6.83 9.75
C ALA A 61 9.10 -7.13 9.39
N THR A 62 8.59 -8.33 9.69
CA THR A 62 7.19 -8.71 9.44
C THR A 62 6.17 -7.91 10.27
N LYS A 63 6.62 -7.13 11.26
CA LYS A 63 5.76 -6.17 11.97
C LYS A 63 5.50 -4.88 11.20
N PHE A 64 6.33 -4.57 10.20
CA PHE A 64 6.28 -3.32 9.42
C PHE A 64 5.98 -3.54 7.93
N SER A 65 6.17 -4.77 7.43
CA SER A 65 5.89 -5.17 6.05
C SER A 65 5.32 -6.58 5.99
N SER A 66 4.52 -6.87 4.95
CA SER A 66 3.99 -8.22 4.75
C SER A 66 5.09 -9.22 4.38
N GLN A 67 4.84 -10.49 4.64
CA GLN A 67 5.72 -11.61 4.28
C GLN A 67 6.08 -11.59 2.79
N SER A 68 5.11 -11.38 1.89
CA SER A 68 5.34 -11.26 0.44
C SER A 68 6.21 -10.05 0.06
N CYS A 69 6.07 -8.91 0.77
CA CYS A 69 6.93 -7.74 0.55
C CYS A 69 8.39 -8.09 0.89
N ILE A 70 8.61 -8.68 2.06
CA ILE A 70 9.94 -9.11 2.53
C ILE A 70 10.54 -10.17 1.60
N GLN A 71 9.72 -11.11 1.11
CA GLN A 71 10.11 -12.11 0.12
C GLN A 71 10.55 -11.46 -1.20
N SER A 72 9.81 -10.46 -1.70
CA SER A 72 10.20 -9.75 -2.93
C SER A 72 11.48 -8.93 -2.76
N PHE A 73 11.71 -8.31 -1.60
CA PHE A 73 13.00 -7.67 -1.26
C PHE A 73 14.14 -8.68 -1.18
N TRP A 74 13.87 -9.88 -0.65
CA TRP A 74 14.83 -10.97 -0.61
C TRP A 74 15.19 -11.46 -2.01
N GLN A 75 14.19 -11.77 -2.84
CA GLN A 75 14.36 -12.28 -4.21
C GLN A 75 14.98 -11.26 -5.16
N SER A 76 14.77 -9.96 -4.93
CA SER A 76 15.43 -8.89 -5.70
C SER A 76 16.85 -8.59 -5.23
N SER A 77 17.30 -9.26 -4.16
CA SER A 77 18.67 -9.13 -3.67
C SER A 77 19.52 -10.28 -4.19
N ASP A 78 20.76 -9.98 -4.63
CA ASP A 78 21.68 -10.96 -5.21
C ASP A 78 22.36 -11.88 -4.18
N PHE A 79 21.66 -12.32 -3.13
CA PHE A 79 22.25 -13.20 -2.12
C PHE A 79 21.28 -14.25 -1.56
N SER A 80 21.86 -15.37 -1.12
CA SER A 80 21.20 -16.54 -0.55
C SER A 80 21.40 -16.60 0.97
N LEU A 81 20.65 -17.47 1.66
CA LEU A 81 20.83 -17.68 3.10
C LEU A 81 22.25 -18.11 3.46
N ASN A 82 22.90 -18.87 2.57
CA ASN A 82 24.27 -19.34 2.73
C ASN A 82 25.30 -18.21 2.68
N ASP A 83 24.94 -17.05 2.11
CA ASP A 83 25.79 -15.86 2.10
C ASP A 83 25.76 -15.11 3.45
N LEU A 84 24.75 -15.35 4.29
CA LEU A 84 24.58 -14.71 5.58
C LEU A 84 24.90 -15.64 6.76
N ILE A 85 24.54 -16.92 6.63
CA ILE A 85 24.68 -17.92 7.69
C ILE A 85 25.44 -19.11 7.13
N LYS A 86 26.49 -19.54 7.84
CA LYS A 86 27.25 -20.73 7.45
C LYS A 86 26.33 -21.95 7.39
N ALA A 87 26.48 -22.78 6.35
CA ALA A 87 25.62 -23.92 6.08
C ALA A 87 25.51 -24.92 7.24
N ASN A 88 26.54 -25.05 8.08
CA ASN A 88 26.53 -25.94 9.26
C ASN A 88 25.66 -25.42 10.42
N LEU A 89 25.23 -24.16 10.39
CA LEU A 89 24.35 -23.53 11.38
C LEU A 89 22.88 -23.54 10.95
N ILE A 90 22.62 -23.87 9.68
CA ILE A 90 21.28 -23.99 9.11
C ILE A 90 20.80 -25.42 9.37
N ASP A 91 19.79 -25.58 10.23
CA ASP A 91 19.11 -26.86 10.45
C ASP A 91 17.74 -26.88 9.76
N SER A 92 17.14 -28.08 9.66
CA SER A 92 15.85 -28.25 8.99
C SER A 92 14.73 -27.45 9.64
N THR A 93 14.76 -27.26 10.97
CA THR A 93 13.79 -26.41 11.68
C THR A 93 13.89 -24.96 11.24
N PHE A 94 15.11 -24.42 11.14
CA PHE A 94 15.34 -23.06 10.68
C PHE A 94 15.01 -22.88 9.20
N SER A 95 15.36 -23.85 8.34
CA SER A 95 14.96 -23.80 6.93
C SER A 95 13.45 -23.71 6.81
N ASN A 96 12.71 -24.64 7.43
CA ASN A 96 11.25 -24.69 7.35
C ASN A 96 10.57 -23.40 7.87
N GLU A 97 11.14 -22.73 8.89
CA GLU A 97 10.64 -21.46 9.41
C GLU A 97 10.70 -20.33 8.35
N PHE A 98 11.66 -20.41 7.43
CA PHE A 98 11.98 -19.38 6.45
C PHE A 98 11.84 -19.83 5.00
N ASP A 99 11.33 -21.04 4.71
CA ASP A 99 11.15 -21.59 3.36
C ASP A 99 10.40 -20.62 2.44
N TRP A 100 9.43 -19.88 2.99
CA TRP A 100 8.67 -18.85 2.28
C TRP A 100 9.54 -17.70 1.71
N LEU A 101 10.75 -17.44 2.22
CA LEU A 101 11.68 -16.47 1.63
C LEU A 101 12.28 -17.00 0.32
N PHE A 102 12.36 -18.32 0.18
CA PHE A 102 13.09 -19.03 -0.88
C PHE A 102 12.18 -19.62 -1.95
N ASP A 103 10.90 -19.81 -1.66
CA ASP A 103 9.92 -20.26 -2.65
C ASP A 103 9.85 -19.27 -3.81
N THR A 104 10.50 -19.61 -4.93
CA THR A 104 10.18 -19.01 -6.23
C THR A 104 8.82 -19.57 -6.66
N PRO A 105 7.86 -18.73 -7.07
CA PRO A 105 6.69 -19.24 -7.75
C PRO A 105 7.18 -19.92 -9.03
N GLU A 106 7.14 -21.26 -9.06
CA GLU A 106 7.18 -21.97 -10.34
C GLU A 106 6.08 -21.39 -11.22
N ILE A 107 6.41 -21.16 -12.48
CA ILE A 107 5.48 -20.75 -13.51
C ILE A 107 4.49 -21.90 -13.70
N GLU A 108 3.48 -21.95 -12.84
CA GLU A 108 2.31 -22.79 -13.06
C GLU A 108 1.41 -22.05 -14.05
N GLN A 109 1.52 -22.50 -15.29
CA GLN A 109 0.53 -22.26 -16.32
C GLN A 109 -0.84 -22.70 -15.80
N SER A 110 -1.72 -21.73 -15.62
CA SER A 110 -3.17 -21.85 -15.65
C SER A 110 -3.79 -22.97 -14.79
N THR A 111 -4.15 -22.64 -13.56
CA THR A 111 -5.58 -22.72 -13.19
C THR A 111 -5.93 -21.58 -12.24
N SER A 112 -7.01 -20.90 -12.57
CA SER A 112 -7.72 -19.93 -11.74
C SER A 112 -7.99 -20.50 -10.34
N GLN A 113 -7.08 -20.20 -9.41
CA GLN A 113 -7.37 -20.11 -7.99
C GLN A 113 -6.89 -18.74 -7.56
N THR A 114 -7.85 -17.80 -7.57
CA THR A 114 -7.81 -16.55 -6.82
C THR A 114 -7.14 -16.82 -5.49
N LYS A 115 -5.88 -16.38 -5.33
CA LYS A 115 -5.37 -16.03 -4.00
C LYS A 115 -6.30 -14.90 -3.57
N GLU A 116 -7.36 -15.24 -2.86
CA GLU A 116 -8.23 -14.25 -2.25
C GLU A 116 -7.35 -13.47 -1.29
N SER A 117 -6.81 -12.34 -1.77
CA SER A 117 -6.28 -11.33 -0.87
C SER A 117 -7.40 -11.03 0.11
N HIS A 118 -7.15 -11.22 1.40
CA HIS A 118 -8.17 -10.98 2.42
C HIS A 118 -8.49 -9.48 2.59
N SER A 119 -7.65 -8.60 2.03
CA SER A 119 -7.80 -7.14 2.07
C SER A 119 -7.49 -6.50 0.71
N PRO A 120 -8.04 -5.32 0.41
CA PRO A 120 -7.65 -4.57 -0.78
C PRO A 120 -6.19 -4.10 -0.68
N HIS A 121 -5.45 -4.10 -1.80
CA HIS A 121 -4.08 -3.60 -1.88
C HIS A 121 -3.78 -2.96 -3.25
N PRO A 122 -2.88 -1.97 -3.30
CA PRO A 122 -2.41 -1.44 -4.58
C PRO A 122 -1.57 -2.46 -5.36
N ASP A 123 -1.68 -2.44 -6.69
CA ASP A 123 -0.79 -3.14 -7.62
C ASP A 123 0.42 -2.25 -7.95
N MET A 124 1.63 -2.74 -7.65
CA MET A 124 2.85 -1.93 -7.76
C MET A 124 3.27 -1.64 -9.20
N GLN A 125 2.88 -2.45 -10.18
CA GLN A 125 3.14 -2.15 -11.59
C GLN A 125 2.15 -1.09 -12.07
N LEU A 126 0.88 -1.20 -11.69
CA LEU A 126 -0.12 -0.18 -11.99
C LEU A 126 0.25 1.18 -11.37
N VAL A 127 0.78 1.19 -10.14
CA VAL A 127 1.34 2.41 -9.52
C VAL A 127 2.42 3.05 -10.40
N LYS A 128 3.35 2.26 -10.95
CA LYS A 128 4.42 2.78 -11.83
C LYS A 128 3.85 3.33 -13.13
N LEU A 129 2.86 2.66 -13.72
CA LEU A 129 2.18 3.11 -14.93
C LEU A 129 1.48 4.45 -14.70
N PHE A 130 0.76 4.61 -13.58
CA PHE A 130 0.16 5.89 -13.20
C PHE A 130 1.23 6.99 -13.02
N LYS A 131 2.36 6.69 -12.35
CA LYS A 131 3.48 7.63 -12.13
C LYS A 131 4.26 8.03 -13.38
N SER A 132 4.19 7.25 -14.45
CA SER A 132 4.95 7.50 -15.69
C SER A 132 4.36 8.67 -16.51
N VAL A 133 4.42 9.85 -15.91
CA VAL A 133 4.01 11.14 -16.47
C VAL A 133 5.30 11.92 -16.75
N ASN A 134 5.68 12.00 -18.02
CA ASN A 134 6.61 12.98 -18.61
C ASN A 134 8.03 13.17 -18.01
N ASP A 135 8.40 12.51 -16.92
CA ASP A 135 9.68 12.79 -16.24
C ASP A 135 10.86 11.96 -16.77
N GLN A 136 10.61 10.90 -17.55
CA GLN A 136 11.64 9.92 -17.96
C GLN A 136 11.58 9.49 -19.44
N GLY A 137 10.78 10.17 -20.27
CA GLY A 137 10.73 9.90 -21.72
C GLY A 137 9.86 8.71 -22.16
N THR A 138 9.32 7.92 -21.23
CA THR A 138 8.27 6.93 -21.52
C THR A 138 6.90 7.57 -21.30
N ILE A 139 6.22 7.95 -22.38
CA ILE A 139 4.85 8.48 -22.31
C ILE A 139 3.91 7.29 -22.24
N VAL A 140 3.44 6.94 -21.03
CA VAL A 140 2.34 5.97 -20.91
C VAL A 140 1.02 6.71 -21.04
N THR A 141 0.23 6.32 -22.03
CA THR A 141 -1.10 6.85 -22.30
C THR A 141 -2.14 6.22 -21.37
N ASP A 142 -3.27 6.90 -21.16
CA ASP A 142 -4.38 6.34 -20.37
C ASP A 142 -4.89 5.02 -20.97
N SER A 143 -4.86 4.89 -22.30
CA SER A 143 -5.20 3.64 -22.99
C SER A 143 -4.29 2.48 -22.61
N GLU A 144 -2.99 2.71 -22.45
CA GLU A 144 -2.06 1.65 -22.04
C GLU A 144 -2.30 1.21 -20.60
N ILE A 145 -2.64 2.15 -19.71
CA ILE A 145 -3.02 1.84 -18.32
C ILE A 145 -4.31 1.01 -18.30
N ILE A 146 -5.32 1.41 -19.06
CA ILE A 146 -6.59 0.69 -19.15
C ILE A 146 -6.38 -0.71 -19.74
N THR A 147 -5.54 -0.86 -20.77
CA THR A 147 -5.19 -2.17 -21.33
C THR A 147 -4.52 -3.05 -20.28
N TYR A 148 -3.55 -2.50 -19.53
CA TYR A 148 -2.91 -3.23 -18.44
C TYR A 148 -3.92 -3.73 -17.40
N ILE A 149 -4.83 -2.86 -16.95
CA ILE A 149 -5.90 -3.21 -15.99
C ILE A 149 -6.73 -4.37 -16.55
N ARG A 150 -7.17 -4.30 -17.81
CA ARG A 150 -8.00 -5.34 -18.43
C ARG A 150 -7.29 -6.68 -18.60
N GLU A 151 -5.97 -6.66 -18.79
CA GLU A 151 -5.17 -7.87 -18.98
C GLU A 151 -4.81 -8.55 -17.65
N HIS A 152 -4.68 -7.78 -16.56
CA HIS A 152 -4.12 -8.28 -15.30
C HIS A 152 -5.10 -8.27 -14.12
N MET A 153 -6.24 -7.58 -14.24
CA MET A 153 -7.24 -7.46 -13.17
C MET A 153 -8.64 -7.77 -13.73
N GLY A 154 -9.36 -8.65 -13.05
CA GLY A 154 -10.72 -9.05 -13.44
C GLY A 154 -11.80 -8.24 -12.72
N PRO A 155 -12.84 -7.71 -13.42
CA PRO A 155 -13.97 -7.05 -12.79
C PRO A 155 -14.75 -7.92 -11.78
N SER A 156 -14.59 -9.25 -11.85
CA SER A 156 -15.18 -10.21 -10.92
C SER A 156 -14.39 -10.35 -9.60
N GLU A 157 -13.20 -9.76 -9.50
CA GLU A 157 -12.41 -9.79 -8.27
C GLU A 157 -13.07 -8.92 -7.20
N LYS A 158 -13.16 -9.45 -5.97
CA LYS A 158 -13.81 -8.79 -4.82
C LYS A 158 -13.35 -7.35 -4.62
N PHE A 159 -12.07 -7.08 -4.81
CA PHE A 159 -11.45 -5.79 -4.57
C PHE A 159 -11.00 -5.07 -5.86
N TYR A 160 -11.58 -5.41 -7.02
CA TYR A 160 -11.18 -4.88 -8.33
C TYR A 160 -11.05 -3.34 -8.34
N ILE A 161 -12.14 -2.62 -8.05
CA ILE A 161 -12.14 -1.14 -8.04
C ILE A 161 -11.20 -0.62 -6.95
N ARG A 162 -11.24 -1.22 -5.76
CA ARG A 162 -10.42 -0.78 -4.63
C ARG A 162 -8.92 -0.86 -4.93
N ASN A 163 -8.46 -1.97 -5.50
CA ASN A 163 -7.05 -2.15 -5.83
C ASN A 163 -6.59 -1.14 -6.90
N ILE A 164 -7.44 -0.83 -7.88
CA ILE A 164 -7.16 0.18 -8.92
C ILE A 164 -7.05 1.57 -8.30
N VAL A 165 -8.05 1.98 -7.51
CA VAL A 165 -8.07 3.30 -6.87
C VAL A 165 -6.92 3.44 -5.87
N LEU A 166 -6.61 2.42 -5.08
CA LEU A 166 -5.44 2.41 -4.19
C LEU A 166 -4.12 2.56 -4.97
N SER A 167 -4.00 1.93 -6.14
CA SER A 167 -2.83 2.06 -7.00
C SER A 167 -2.68 3.47 -7.54
N TYR A 168 -3.79 4.09 -7.94
CA TYR A 168 -3.83 5.49 -8.35
C TYR A 168 -3.44 6.44 -7.20
N LEU A 169 -4.01 6.27 -6.01
CA LEU A 169 -3.72 7.13 -4.86
C LEU A 169 -2.26 7.01 -4.40
N GLU A 170 -1.70 5.80 -4.39
CA GLU A 170 -0.29 5.56 -4.11
C GLU A 170 0.64 6.15 -5.20
N ALA A 171 0.15 6.21 -6.45
CA ALA A 171 0.84 6.90 -7.53
C ALA A 171 0.86 8.43 -7.35
N CYS A 172 -0.21 8.99 -6.82
CA CYS A 172 -0.31 10.42 -6.57
C CYS A 172 0.46 10.87 -5.33
N LEU A 173 0.87 9.97 -4.43
CA LEU A 173 1.60 10.36 -3.22
C LEU A 173 3.02 10.86 -3.54
N ILE A 174 3.37 12.05 -3.03
CA ILE A 174 4.73 12.60 -3.16
C ILE A 174 5.69 11.75 -2.33
N ASN A 175 6.65 11.12 -3.02
CA ASN A 175 7.65 10.28 -2.37
C ASN A 175 8.48 11.09 -1.37
N ARG A 176 8.69 10.53 -0.17
CA ARG A 176 9.52 11.11 0.91
C ARG A 176 9.02 12.45 1.47
N ASP A 177 7.77 12.84 1.20
CA ASP A 177 7.17 13.99 1.86
C ASP A 177 6.65 13.59 3.27
N PRO A 178 7.17 14.18 4.36
CA PRO A 178 6.66 13.92 5.71
C PRO A 178 5.20 14.37 5.88
N GLN A 179 4.73 15.32 5.07
CA GLN A 179 3.34 15.82 5.11
C GLN A 179 2.37 14.97 4.27
N LYS A 180 2.86 13.90 3.61
CA LYS A 180 2.06 12.96 2.80
C LYS A 180 1.23 13.64 1.71
N LYS A 181 1.73 14.72 1.09
CA LYS A 181 0.99 15.45 0.05
C LYS A 181 0.74 14.64 -1.22
N ILE A 182 -0.28 15.06 -1.95
CA ILE A 182 -0.68 14.55 -3.26
C ILE A 182 -0.03 15.40 -4.37
N GLN A 183 0.46 14.74 -5.41
CA GLN A 183 0.96 15.32 -6.64
C GLN A 183 -0.22 15.57 -7.59
N GLU A 184 -0.71 16.82 -7.59
CA GLU A 184 -1.91 17.21 -8.34
C GLU A 184 -1.82 16.93 -9.85
N ASP A 185 -0.63 17.05 -10.45
CA ASP A 185 -0.44 16.81 -11.88
C ASP A 185 -0.76 15.36 -12.28
N ILE A 186 -0.35 14.39 -11.46
CA ILE A 186 -0.65 12.97 -11.69
C ILE A 186 -2.14 12.73 -11.42
N ALA A 187 -2.65 13.29 -10.32
CA ALA A 187 -4.03 13.10 -9.91
C ALA A 187 -5.00 13.55 -11.01
N LYS A 188 -4.90 14.82 -11.43
CA LYS A 188 -5.74 15.38 -12.49
C LYS A 188 -5.58 14.64 -13.81
N LYS A 189 -4.34 14.35 -14.23
CA LYS A 189 -4.09 13.67 -15.51
C LYS A 189 -4.69 12.26 -15.55
N ARG A 190 -4.60 11.50 -14.46
CA ARG A 190 -4.96 10.07 -14.44
C ARG A 190 -6.37 9.80 -13.94
N MET A 191 -7.11 10.82 -13.50
CA MET A 191 -8.50 10.69 -13.11
C MET A 191 -9.39 10.17 -14.25
N THR A 192 -9.08 10.53 -15.50
CA THR A 192 -9.71 10.00 -16.72
C THR A 192 -9.71 8.47 -16.79
N VAL A 193 -8.65 7.82 -16.29
CA VAL A 193 -8.57 6.35 -16.22
C VAL A 193 -9.56 5.83 -15.19
N LEU A 194 -9.67 6.45 -14.01
CA LEU A 194 -10.63 6.04 -12.99
C LEU A 194 -12.07 6.19 -13.50
N ASN A 195 -12.40 7.32 -14.13
CA ASN A 195 -13.71 7.55 -14.75
C ASN A 195 -14.05 6.48 -15.79
N ALA A 196 -13.08 6.09 -16.63
CA ALA A 196 -13.25 5.03 -17.62
C ALA A 196 -13.45 3.62 -17.02
N ILE A 197 -13.06 3.39 -15.76
CA ILE A 197 -13.18 2.08 -15.09
C ILE A 197 -14.44 2.04 -14.20
N ILE A 198 -14.75 3.12 -13.49
CA ILE A 198 -15.89 3.23 -12.57
C ILE A 198 -17.21 3.40 -13.35
N GLU A 199 -17.18 4.11 -14.48
CA GLU A 199 -18.30 4.25 -15.41
C GLU A 199 -19.63 4.72 -14.76
N HIS A 200 -19.54 5.59 -13.75
CA HIS A 200 -20.68 6.12 -12.98
C HIS A 200 -21.61 5.05 -12.38
N LYS A 201 -21.07 3.86 -12.10
CA LYS A 201 -21.83 2.79 -11.44
C LYS A 201 -21.76 3.02 -9.94
N LEU A 202 -22.90 3.27 -9.31
CA LEU A 202 -23.02 3.55 -7.88
C LEU A 202 -22.21 2.58 -7.00
N GLU A 203 -22.33 1.28 -7.24
CA GLU A 203 -21.56 0.26 -6.49
C GLU A 203 -20.04 0.41 -6.65
N ALA A 204 -19.57 0.74 -7.86
CA ALA A 204 -18.15 0.97 -8.11
C ALA A 204 -17.67 2.28 -7.47
N GLU A 205 -18.47 3.34 -7.51
CA GLU A 205 -18.18 4.61 -6.84
C GLU A 205 -18.06 4.41 -5.32
N ILE A 206 -18.97 3.66 -4.70
CA ILE A 206 -18.89 3.31 -3.27
C ILE A 206 -17.59 2.56 -2.97
N GLN A 207 -17.20 1.61 -3.83
CA GLN A 207 -15.90 0.94 -3.69
C GLN A 207 -14.71 1.91 -3.81
N ALA A 208 -14.80 2.96 -4.63
CA ALA A 208 -13.79 4.00 -4.69
C ALA A 208 -13.71 4.82 -3.39
N VAL A 209 -14.86 5.13 -2.76
CA VAL A 209 -14.89 5.79 -1.44
C VAL A 209 -14.26 4.90 -0.36
N TYR A 210 -14.54 3.59 -0.35
CA TYR A 210 -13.84 2.66 0.55
C TYR A 210 -12.34 2.63 0.29
N ALA A 211 -11.89 2.69 -0.96
CA ALA A 211 -10.47 2.78 -1.28
C ALA A 211 -9.81 4.06 -0.70
N ILE A 212 -10.50 5.20 -0.78
CA ILE A 212 -10.06 6.46 -0.14
C ILE A 212 -9.97 6.26 1.37
N GLN A 213 -10.98 5.67 2.01
CA GLN A 213 -10.98 5.36 3.44
C GLN A 213 -9.77 4.48 3.81
N ASN A 214 -9.56 3.37 3.09
CA ASN A 214 -8.43 2.47 3.32
C ASN A 214 -7.09 3.20 3.15
N PHE A 215 -6.96 4.06 2.14
CA PHE A 215 -5.76 4.82 1.87
C PHE A 215 -5.44 5.83 2.99
N VAL A 216 -6.44 6.61 3.42
CA VAL A 216 -6.27 7.60 4.50
C VAL A 216 -5.94 6.91 5.82
N ASN A 217 -6.61 5.80 6.14
CA ASN A 217 -6.33 5.00 7.33
C ASN A 217 -4.89 4.45 7.31
N LYS A 218 -4.45 3.91 6.17
CA LYS A 218 -3.07 3.43 5.97
C LYS A 218 -2.01 4.54 6.13
N LEU A 219 -2.37 5.79 5.87
CA LEU A 219 -1.49 6.95 6.09
C LEU A 219 -1.60 7.53 7.50
N GLU A 220 -2.33 6.88 8.41
CA GLU A 220 -2.56 7.33 9.79
C GLU A 220 -3.27 8.70 9.86
N HIS A 221 -4.23 8.92 8.96
CA HIS A 221 -5.10 10.11 8.90
C HIS A 221 -4.35 11.46 8.85
N PRO A 222 -3.56 11.73 7.79
CA PRO A 222 -2.91 13.03 7.66
C PRO A 222 -3.93 14.18 7.64
N PRO A 223 -3.63 15.33 8.26
CA PRO A 223 -4.56 16.45 8.34
C PRO A 223 -5.09 16.86 6.95
N LYS A 224 -6.41 17.01 6.84
CA LYS A 224 -7.14 17.41 5.61
C LYS A 224 -7.03 16.44 4.42
N MET A 225 -6.38 15.28 4.55
CA MET A 225 -6.22 14.35 3.43
C MET A 225 -7.57 13.79 2.94
N ALA A 226 -8.43 13.34 3.86
CA ALA A 226 -9.73 12.79 3.49
C ALA A 226 -10.60 13.83 2.77
N GLN A 227 -10.68 15.04 3.33
CA GLN A 227 -11.37 16.18 2.71
C GLN A 227 -10.83 16.44 1.29
N LEU A 228 -9.51 16.58 1.14
CA LEU A 228 -8.87 16.81 -0.16
C LEU A 228 -9.22 15.72 -1.18
N LEU A 229 -9.24 14.45 -0.78
CA LEU A 229 -9.56 13.34 -1.68
C LEU A 229 -11.05 13.29 -2.02
N PHE A 230 -11.94 13.63 -1.07
CA PHE A 230 -13.38 13.71 -1.32
C PHE A 230 -13.68 14.84 -2.32
N ASP A 231 -13.15 16.04 -2.06
CA ASP A 231 -13.27 17.19 -2.96
C ASP A 231 -12.77 16.83 -4.37
N MET A 232 -11.58 16.21 -4.48
CA MET A 232 -11.01 15.81 -5.77
C MET A 232 -11.86 14.79 -6.54
N PHE A 233 -12.35 13.73 -5.87
CA PHE A 233 -13.15 12.70 -6.55
C PHE A 233 -14.55 13.21 -6.91
N TYR A 234 -15.08 14.16 -6.15
CA TYR A 234 -16.33 14.84 -6.48
C TYR A 234 -16.17 15.81 -7.66
N ASP A 235 -15.19 16.73 -7.59
CA ASP A 235 -14.95 17.78 -8.60
C ASP A 235 -14.65 17.21 -9.99
N GLU A 236 -14.00 16.04 -10.05
CA GLU A 236 -13.67 15.35 -11.31
C GLU A 236 -14.76 14.34 -11.74
N GLU A 237 -15.95 14.43 -11.16
CA GLU A 237 -17.14 13.64 -11.46
C GLU A 237 -16.92 12.11 -11.33
N CYS A 238 -15.96 11.70 -10.50
CA CYS A 238 -15.58 10.31 -10.34
C CYS A 238 -16.45 9.56 -9.33
N VAL A 239 -16.94 10.26 -8.32
CA VAL A 239 -17.85 9.74 -7.29
C VAL A 239 -19.00 10.71 -7.14
N SER A 240 -20.23 10.20 -7.28
CA SER A 240 -21.43 10.99 -7.11
C SER A 240 -21.73 11.31 -5.64
N GLU A 241 -22.53 12.34 -5.42
CA GLU A 241 -23.11 12.66 -4.11
C GLU A 241 -23.81 11.45 -3.49
N SER A 242 -24.59 10.71 -4.29
CA SER A 242 -25.30 9.51 -3.84
C SER A 242 -24.35 8.43 -3.30
N ALA A 243 -23.19 8.22 -3.95
CA ALA A 243 -22.20 7.26 -3.47
C ALA A 243 -21.56 7.67 -2.14
N PHE A 244 -21.26 8.97 -1.96
CA PHE A 244 -20.74 9.47 -0.68
C PHE A 244 -21.75 9.31 0.45
N PHE A 245 -23.03 9.63 0.22
CA PHE A 245 -24.08 9.43 1.22
C PHE A 245 -24.33 7.96 1.52
N GLU A 246 -24.35 7.09 0.51
CA GLU A 246 -24.55 5.65 0.70
C GLU A 246 -23.42 5.05 1.55
N TRP A 247 -22.15 5.38 1.23
CA TRP A 247 -20.99 4.97 2.04
C TRP A 247 -21.13 5.41 3.51
N ARG A 248 -21.64 6.61 3.75
CA ARG A 248 -21.80 7.18 5.09
C ARG A 248 -22.97 6.56 5.88
N GLN A 249 -24.12 6.38 5.23
CA GLN A 249 -25.35 5.97 5.90
C GLN A 249 -25.44 4.45 6.08
N ASN A 250 -24.89 3.69 5.13
CA ASN A 250 -24.97 2.23 5.10
C ASN A 250 -23.55 1.62 5.05
N PRO A 251 -22.71 1.81 6.10
CA PRO A 251 -21.35 1.28 6.10
C PRO A 251 -21.33 -0.25 6.10
N ASP A 252 -20.47 -0.82 5.27
CA ASP A 252 -20.20 -2.25 5.21
C ASP A 252 -19.54 -2.67 6.53
N GLN A 253 -20.18 -3.59 7.25
CA GLN A 253 -19.72 -4.09 8.55
C GLN A 253 -18.36 -4.80 8.46
N SER A 254 -17.96 -5.26 7.27
CA SER A 254 -16.65 -5.83 7.01
C SER A 254 -15.55 -4.80 6.72
N GLU A 255 -15.91 -3.52 6.54
CA GLU A 255 -15.01 -2.42 6.15
C GLU A 255 -15.02 -1.26 7.16
N THR A 256 -14.95 -1.60 8.45
CA THR A 256 -15.10 -0.63 9.55
C THR A 256 -13.84 0.17 9.87
N GLU A 257 -12.67 -0.28 9.43
CA GLU A 257 -11.39 0.32 9.79
C GLU A 257 -11.23 1.72 9.16
N GLY A 258 -10.99 2.72 10.00
CA GLY A 258 -10.82 4.11 9.57
C GLY A 258 -12.11 4.84 9.19
N HIS A 259 -13.25 4.15 9.07
CA HIS A 259 -14.53 4.71 8.64
C HIS A 259 -14.94 5.94 9.46
N VAL A 260 -15.06 5.77 10.78
CA VAL A 260 -15.50 6.84 11.69
C VAL A 260 -14.57 8.05 11.65
N VAL A 261 -13.26 7.82 11.53
CA VAL A 261 -12.28 8.92 11.49
C VAL A 261 -12.39 9.69 10.17
N VAL A 262 -12.54 8.97 9.06
CA VAL A 262 -12.71 9.56 7.73
C VAL A 262 -14.02 10.35 7.68
N GLU A 263 -15.13 9.76 8.15
CA GLU A 263 -16.44 10.42 8.22
C GLU A 263 -16.38 11.73 9.03
N ILE A 264 -15.77 11.69 10.21
CA ILE A 264 -15.63 12.90 11.06
C ILE A 264 -14.77 13.95 10.34
N SER A 265 -13.70 13.52 9.67
CA SER A 265 -12.78 14.43 8.98
C SER A 265 -13.34 15.06 7.70
N THR A 266 -14.49 14.56 7.20
CA THR A 266 -15.17 15.06 5.99
C THR A 266 -16.55 15.65 6.29
N ILE A 267 -16.84 16.00 7.55
CA ILE A 267 -18.10 16.66 7.92
C ILE A 267 -18.35 17.92 7.09
N ASP A 268 -17.33 18.76 6.90
CA ASP A 268 -17.45 20.01 6.14
C ASP A 268 -17.85 19.75 4.68
N PHE A 269 -17.29 18.71 4.03
CA PHE A 269 -17.70 18.25 2.70
C PHE A 269 -19.20 17.89 2.66
N PHE A 270 -19.66 17.08 3.60
CA PHE A 270 -21.07 16.66 3.62
C PHE A 270 -22.02 17.81 3.96
N THR A 271 -21.63 18.72 4.86
CA THR A 271 -22.42 19.93 5.13
C THR A 271 -22.55 20.77 3.86
N TRP A 272 -21.47 20.93 3.10
CA TRP A 272 -21.51 21.63 1.83
C TRP A 272 -22.45 20.96 0.81
N LEU A 273 -22.37 19.63 0.61
CA LEU A 273 -23.26 18.89 -0.29
C LEU A 273 -24.75 19.11 0.01
N GLN A 274 -25.13 19.08 1.30
CA GLN A 274 -26.51 19.30 1.72
C GLN A 274 -27.01 20.73 1.44
N HIS A 275 -26.12 21.72 1.50
CA HIS A 275 -26.46 23.10 1.18
C HIS A 275 -26.63 23.31 -0.33
N THR A 276 -25.82 22.66 -1.16
CA THR A 276 -25.97 22.72 -2.62
C THR A 276 -27.26 22.06 -3.12
N GLU A 277 -27.74 21.00 -2.47
CA GLU A 277 -29.05 20.37 -2.75
C GLU A 277 -30.22 21.32 -2.43
N SER A 278 -30.12 22.05 -1.30
CA SER A 278 -31.16 22.98 -0.85
C SER A 278 -31.28 24.23 -1.72
N GLU A 279 -30.19 24.71 -2.32
CA GLU A 279 -30.19 25.89 -3.21
C GLU A 279 -30.70 25.57 -4.63
N LEU A 280 -30.46 24.37 -5.13
CA LEU A 280 -30.98 23.92 -6.44
C LEU A 280 -32.49 23.64 -6.39
N GLY A 281 -33.00 23.07 -5.30
CA GLY A 281 -34.44 22.86 -5.11
C GLY A 281 -35.24 24.15 -4.91
N ALA A 282 -34.63 25.22 -4.37
CA ALA A 282 -35.28 26.51 -4.21
C ALA A 282 -35.34 27.34 -5.51
N GLY A 283 -34.45 27.07 -6.47
CA GLY A 283 -34.42 27.75 -7.77
C GLY A 283 -35.44 27.23 -8.79
N GLU A 284 -35.96 26.02 -8.60
CA GLU A 284 -36.99 25.44 -9.49
C GLU A 284 -38.43 25.92 -9.12
N GLU A 285 -38.67 26.34 -7.87
CA GLU A 285 -39.99 26.87 -7.45
C GLU A 285 -40.24 28.33 -7.90
N GLU A 286 -39.21 29.07 -8.34
CA GLU A 286 -39.35 30.49 -8.73
C GLU A 286 -39.79 30.71 -10.20
N TRP A 287 -39.92 29.66 -11.02
CA TRP A 287 -40.36 29.79 -12.43
C TRP A 287 -41.78 29.26 -12.71
N GLU A 288 -42.49 28.72 -11.71
CA GLU A 288 -43.86 28.20 -11.86
C GLU A 288 -44.97 29.04 -11.19
N ASN A 289 -44.70 30.30 -10.81
CA ASN A 289 -45.76 31.23 -10.33
C ASN A 289 -45.89 32.51 -11.16
#